data_AF-A0A535SM01-F1
#
_entry.id   AF-A0A535SM01-F1
#
_cell.length_a   1.000
_cell.length_b   1.000
_cell.length_c   1.000
_cell.angle_alpha   90.00
_cell.angle_beta   90.00
_cell.angle_gamma   90.00
#
_symmetry.space_group_name_H-M   'P 1'
#
loop_
_entity.id
_entity.type
_entity.pdbx_description
1 polymer ?
#
loop_
_entity_poly.entity_id
_entity_poly.type
_entity_poly.pdbx_seq_one_letter_code
_entity_poly.pdbx_strand_id
1 'polypeptide(L)' 'MKPWLGSLSLALAAAAIIGCANPEAERTRGGGRGADGGNHPAGPVQIHEGASMYYKTPTDGRGIGRHADIGGTVPGRGR' A
#
# COMPACT_ATOMS: atom_id res chain seq x y z
N MET A 1 4.76 -47.17 22.76
CA MET A 1 4.70 -46.05 21.79
C MET A 1 3.26 -45.91 21.34
N LYS A 2 2.63 -44.74 21.48
CA LYS A 2 1.18 -44.58 21.18
C LYS A 2 0.97 -44.72 19.67
N PRO A 3 0.15 -45.68 19.19
CA PRO A 3 0.03 -45.97 17.75
C PRO A 3 -0.57 -44.80 16.95
N TRP A 4 -1.33 -43.90 17.61
CA TRP A 4 -1.86 -42.72 16.94
C TRP A 4 -0.78 -41.76 16.46
N LEU A 5 0.42 -41.76 17.06
CA LEU A 5 1.46 -40.77 16.74
C LEU A 5 2.03 -41.07 15.35
N GLY A 6 2.16 -42.34 15.00
CA GLY A 6 2.57 -42.75 13.65
C GLY A 6 1.55 -42.33 12.60
N SER A 7 0.26 -42.58 12.85
CA SER A 7 -0.82 -42.20 11.94
C SER A 7 -0.94 -40.69 11.77
N LEU A 8 -0.77 -39.92 12.86
CA LEU A 8 -0.80 -38.46 12.82
C LEU A 8 0.39 -37.89 12.03
N SER A 9 1.59 -38.41 12.27
CA SER A 9 2.79 -38.00 11.52
C SER A 9 2.66 -38.33 10.03
N LEU A 10 2.10 -39.49 9.69
CA LEU A 10 1.84 -39.87 8.30
C LEU A 10 0.82 -38.94 7.63
N ALA A 11 -0.25 -38.60 8.34
CA ALA A 11 -1.26 -37.66 7.85
C ALA A 11 -0.69 -36.25 7.62
N LEU A 12 0.15 -35.76 8.54
CA LEU A 12 0.85 -34.47 8.39
C LEU A 12 1.83 -34.48 7.21
N ALA A 13 2.59 -35.55 7.04
CA ALA A 13 3.50 -35.70 5.91
C ALA A 13 2.75 -35.68 4.56
N ALA A 14 1.63 -36.40 4.47
CA ALA A 14 0.80 -36.41 3.27
C ALA A 14 0.20 -35.02 2.96
N ALA A 15 -0.29 -34.31 3.97
CA ALA A 15 -0.85 -32.96 3.80
C ALA A 15 0.20 -31.94 3.33
N ALA A 16 1.44 -32.04 3.82
CA ALA A 16 2.53 -31.16 3.39
C ALA A 16 2.90 -31.35 1.92
N ILE A 17 2.92 -32.61 1.43
CA ILE A 17 3.20 -32.91 0.02
C ILE A 17 2.11 -32.35 -0.90
N ILE A 18 0.83 -32.52 -0.52
CA ILE A 18 -0.31 -32.02 -1.29
C ILE A 18 -0.37 -30.49 -1.28
N GLY A 19 -0.01 -29.86 -0.16
CA GLY A 19 0.07 -28.40 -0.05
C GLY A 19 1.16 -27.77 -0.93
N CYS A 20 2.31 -28.43 -1.07
CA CYS A 20 3.42 -27.94 -1.90
C CYS A 20 3.12 -28.02 -3.41
N ALA A 21 2.35 -29.00 -3.87
CA ALA A 21 1.99 -29.17 -5.29
C ALA A 21 0.61 -28.57 -5.64
N ASN A 22 0.10 -27.64 -4.83
CA ASN A 22 -1.19 -27.01 -5.07
C ASN A 22 -1.05 -25.89 -6.11
N PRO A 23 -1.86 -25.86 -7.18
CA PRO A 23 -1.85 -24.77 -8.16
C PRO A 23 -2.09 -23.37 -7.53
N GLU A 24 -2.78 -23.29 -6.39
CA GLU A 24 -2.93 -22.03 -5.66
C GLU A 24 -1.63 -21.52 -5.02
N ALA A 25 -0.69 -22.41 -4.68
CA ALA A 25 0.63 -22.03 -4.18
C ALA A 25 1.54 -21.49 -5.30
N GLU A 26 1.32 -21.94 -6.53
CA GLU A 26 2.02 -21.46 -7.73
C GLU A 26 1.39 -20.18 -8.31
N ARG A 27 0.23 -19.76 -7.79
CA ARG A 27 -0.50 -18.59 -8.30
C ARG A 27 0.21 -17.30 -7.92
N THR A 28 1.05 -16.82 -8.82
CA THR A 28 1.64 -15.47 -8.74
C THR A 28 0.72 -14.43 -9.39
N ARG A 29 0.66 -13.21 -8.85
CA ARG A 29 -0.02 -12.07 -9.47
C ARG A 29 0.81 -11.50 -10.63
N GLY A 30 1.15 -12.32 -11.62
CA GLY A 30 1.95 -11.93 -12.80
C GLY A 30 3.40 -11.54 -12.47
N GLY A 31 4.38 -12.07 -13.21
CA GLY A 31 5.82 -11.89 -12.97
C GLY A 31 6.39 -10.49 -13.25
N GLY A 32 5.59 -9.43 -13.13
CA GLY A 32 6.07 -8.05 -13.13
C GLY A 32 6.52 -7.64 -11.73
N ARG A 33 7.12 -6.44 -11.61
CA ARG A 33 7.58 -5.83 -10.34
C ARG A 33 6.45 -5.55 -9.32
N GLY A 34 5.24 -6.09 -9.53
CA GLY A 34 4.11 -6.07 -8.60
C GLY A 34 3.88 -4.71 -7.94
N ALA A 35 3.65 -4.76 -6.63
CA ALA A 35 3.61 -3.59 -5.75
C ALA A 35 4.96 -3.34 -5.07
N ASP A 36 6.07 -3.79 -5.66
CA ASP A 36 7.39 -3.64 -5.09
C ASP A 36 7.77 -2.16 -4.98
N GLY A 37 8.50 -1.81 -3.92
CA GLY A 37 9.04 -0.46 -3.76
C GLY A 37 9.86 -0.03 -4.98
N GLY A 38 9.56 1.14 -5.52
CA GLY A 38 10.22 1.66 -6.73
C GLY A 38 9.68 1.12 -8.06
N ASN A 39 8.54 0.39 -8.04
CA ASN A 39 7.75 0.11 -9.24
C ASN A 39 6.70 1.22 -9.51
N HIS A 40 7.14 2.47 -9.45
CA HIS A 40 6.37 3.63 -9.88
C HIS A 40 7.27 4.50 -10.75
N PRO A 41 6.73 5.34 -11.65
CA PRO A 41 7.55 6.30 -12.40
C PRO A 41 8.41 7.12 -11.43
N ALA A 42 9.67 7.32 -11.82
CA ALA A 42 10.58 8.19 -11.08
C ALA A 42 10.12 9.64 -11.28
N GLY A 43 9.64 10.26 -10.19
CA GLY A 43 9.19 11.64 -10.21
C GLY A 43 7.88 11.86 -9.43
N PRO A 44 7.49 13.14 -9.24
CA PRO A 44 6.24 13.46 -8.60
C PRO A 44 5.06 12.96 -9.43
N VAL A 45 4.03 12.44 -8.76
CA VAL A 45 2.73 12.23 -9.38
C VAL A 45 2.14 13.60 -9.70
N GLN A 46 2.10 13.93 -10.99
CA GLN A 46 1.49 15.18 -11.44
C GLN A 46 -0.02 15.07 -11.34
N ILE A 47 -0.64 16.06 -10.71
CA ILE A 47 -2.09 16.24 -10.75
C ILE A 47 -2.45 16.87 -12.09
N HIS A 48 -3.63 16.54 -12.62
CA HIS A 48 -4.14 17.13 -13.86
C HIS A 48 -4.10 18.67 -13.81
N GLU A 49 -3.79 19.27 -14.96
CA GLU A 49 -3.74 20.73 -15.10
C GLU A 49 -5.10 21.35 -14.71
N GLY A 50 -5.05 22.40 -13.90
CA GLY A 50 -6.26 23.08 -13.40
C GLY A 50 -6.87 22.46 -12.13
N ALA A 51 -6.33 21.37 -11.59
CA ALA A 51 -6.76 20.89 -10.28
C ALA A 51 -6.37 21.89 -9.18
N SER A 52 -7.37 22.36 -8.43
CA SER A 52 -7.16 23.21 -7.26
C SER A 52 -7.30 22.37 -5.99
N MET A 53 -6.17 22.15 -5.29
CA MET A 53 -6.10 21.35 -4.05
C MET A 53 -7.07 21.83 -2.96
N TYR A 54 -7.52 23.08 -3.03
CA TYR A 54 -8.36 23.72 -2.03
C TYR A 54 -9.61 24.38 -2.64
N TYR A 55 -10.11 23.82 -3.75
CA TYR A 55 -11.29 24.35 -4.43
C TYR A 55 -12.48 24.47 -3.46
N LYS A 56 -13.03 25.69 -3.33
CA LYS A 56 -14.15 26.04 -2.44
C LYS A 56 -13.91 25.72 -0.95
N THR A 57 -12.66 25.55 -0.54
CA THR A 57 -12.35 25.42 0.89
C THR A 57 -12.58 26.78 1.55
N PRO A 58 -13.42 26.88 2.60
CA PRO A 58 -13.60 28.13 3.32
C PRO A 58 -12.28 28.56 3.96
N THR A 59 -11.83 29.78 3.67
CA THR A 59 -10.62 30.38 4.26
C THR A 59 -10.93 31.30 5.43
N ASP A 60 -12.22 31.52 5.71
CA ASP A 60 -12.71 32.36 6.80
C ASP A 60 -13.90 31.70 7.52
N GLY A 61 -14.15 32.16 8.75
CA GLY A 61 -15.22 31.65 9.59
C GLY A 61 -14.89 31.72 11.08
N ARG A 62 -15.93 31.71 11.92
CA ARG A 62 -15.79 31.85 13.39
C ARG A 62 -14.91 30.76 14.02
N GLY A 63 -14.84 29.58 13.39
CA GLY A 63 -13.97 28.47 13.81
C GLY A 63 -12.60 28.38 13.11
N ILE A 64 -12.32 29.25 12.13
CA ILE A 64 -11.10 29.20 11.30
C ILE A 64 -10.07 30.27 11.74
N GLY A 65 -10.40 31.10 12.74
CA GLY A 65 -9.42 32.01 13.34
C GLY A 65 -8.85 33.02 12.34
N ARG A 66 -9.71 33.78 11.65
CA ARG A 66 -9.36 34.87 10.71
C ARG A 66 -8.24 34.50 9.71
N HIS A 67 -8.65 34.11 8.50
CA HIS A 67 -7.79 33.81 7.35
C HIS A 67 -6.85 32.61 7.53
N ALA A 68 -7.23 31.46 6.97
CA ALA A 68 -6.31 30.36 6.76
C ALA A 68 -5.39 30.66 5.57
N ASP A 69 -4.08 30.71 5.80
CA ASP A 69 -3.07 30.73 4.74
C ASP A 69 -2.98 29.34 4.11
N ILE A 70 -3.75 29.14 3.05
CA ILE A 70 -3.81 27.89 2.31
C ILE A 70 -2.78 27.93 1.17
N GLY A 71 -1.79 27.04 1.24
CA GLY A 71 -0.79 26.87 0.17
C GLY A 71 0.41 27.84 0.20
N GLY A 72 0.71 28.44 1.36
CA GLY A 72 1.80 29.40 1.49
C GLY A 72 3.16 28.85 1.04
N THR A 73 3.91 29.65 0.26
CA THR A 73 5.37 29.54 0.22
C THR A 73 5.89 29.90 1.61
N VAL A 74 6.78 29.07 2.19
CA VAL A 74 7.42 29.40 3.47
C VAL A 74 8.07 30.78 3.34
N PRO A 75 7.63 31.80 4.09
CA PRO A 75 8.31 33.08 4.07
C PRO A 75 9.63 32.89 4.81
N GLY A 76 10.75 32.87 4.09
CA GLY A 76 12.07 32.97 4.73
C GLY A 76 13.14 31.94 4.36
N ARG A 77 13.18 31.40 3.14
CA ARG A 77 14.46 30.85 2.61
C ARG A 77 15.04 31.81 1.57
N GLY A 78 15.69 32.84 2.09
CA GLY A 78 16.59 33.70 1.33
C GLY A 78 17.77 32.91 0.77
N ARG A 79 18.38 33.52 -0.26
CA ARG A 79 19.46 33.01 -1.11
C ARG A 79 20.65 32.43 -0.36
#